data_AF-A0AAN8S7H6-F1
#
_entry.id   AF-A0AAN8S7H6-F1
#
_cell.length_a   1.000
_cell.length_b   1.000
_cell.length_c   1.000
_cell.angle_alpha   90.00
_cell.angle_beta   90.00
_cell.angle_gamma   90.00
#
_symmetry.space_group_name_H-M   'P 1'
#
loop_
_entity.id
_entity.type
_entity.pdbx_description
1 polymer ?
#
loop_
_entity_poly.entity_id
_entity_poly.type
_entity_poly.pdbx_seq_one_letter_code
_entity_poly.pdbx_strand_id
1 'polypeptide(L)'
;MSVPGNDGAAVGPDPREAIDGDESDFDEDMSAAERDLAEDAQWKRIQQNTFTRWANEHLKTVNRHILNLETDLADGLNLITLIEVLSGKKLPKHNKKPNFRSQKLENVSVALKFLEQDEGIRIVNIGECKQSGTK
;
A
#
# COMPACT_ATOMS: atom_id res chain seq x y z
N MET A 1 -72.51 -59.44 -17.20
CA MET A 1 -71.89 -58.77 -18.37
C MET A 1 -70.47 -58.39 -17.98
N SER A 2 -69.49 -58.71 -18.81
CA SER A 2 -68.05 -58.59 -18.53
C SER A 2 -67.39 -57.43 -19.29
N VAL A 3 -66.41 -56.79 -18.62
CA VAL A 3 -65.24 -55.95 -19.05
C VAL A 3 -65.49 -54.62 -19.79
N PRO A 4 -64.58 -53.61 -19.76
CA PRO A 4 -63.15 -53.59 -19.36
C PRO A 4 -62.80 -52.52 -18.29
N GLY A 5 -61.66 -52.54 -17.57
CA GLY A 5 -60.29 -52.47 -18.09
C GLY A 5 -59.99 -51.05 -18.55
N ASN A 6 -59.51 -50.18 -17.65
CA ASN A 6 -58.92 -48.90 -18.03
C ASN A 6 -57.58 -48.73 -17.32
N ASP A 7 -56.55 -49.08 -18.08
CA ASP A 7 -55.16 -48.66 -17.91
C ASP A 7 -55.06 -47.14 -17.93
N GLY A 8 -54.17 -46.57 -17.11
CA GLY A 8 -53.98 -45.13 -17.09
C GLY A 8 -53.02 -44.67 -16.00
N ALA A 9 -51.79 -45.12 -16.09
CA ALA A 9 -50.67 -44.51 -15.38
C ALA A 9 -50.54 -43.03 -15.76
N ALA A 10 -50.54 -42.13 -14.77
CA ALA A 10 -49.83 -40.85 -14.78
C ALA A 10 -49.93 -40.22 -13.38
N VAL A 11 -49.24 -40.81 -12.40
CA VAL A 11 -48.79 -40.00 -11.25
C VAL A 11 -47.67 -39.13 -11.83
N GLY A 12 -48.02 -37.92 -12.26
CA GLY A 12 -47.03 -36.93 -12.64
C GLY A 12 -46.12 -36.68 -11.44
N PRO A 13 -44.79 -36.56 -11.62
CA PRO A 13 -43.92 -36.19 -10.53
C PRO A 13 -44.37 -34.83 -9.96
N ASP A 14 -44.39 -34.76 -8.63
CA ASP A 14 -44.68 -33.58 -7.85
C ASP A 14 -43.81 -32.39 -8.32
N PRO A 15 -44.38 -31.19 -8.59
CA PRO A 15 -43.63 -30.01 -9.03
C PRO A 15 -42.62 -29.45 -8.01
N ARG A 16 -42.42 -30.10 -6.86
CA ARG A 16 -41.58 -29.58 -5.77
C ARG A 16 -40.16 -30.12 -5.70
N GLU A 17 -39.72 -30.98 -6.62
CA GLU A 17 -38.35 -31.52 -6.61
C GLU A 17 -37.66 -31.44 -7.98
N ALA A 18 -37.51 -30.22 -8.51
CA ALA A 18 -36.55 -29.92 -9.56
C ALA A 18 -36.11 -28.46 -9.44
N ILE A 19 -35.39 -28.18 -8.35
CA ILE A 19 -34.49 -27.04 -8.31
C ILE A 19 -33.10 -27.65 -8.25
N ASP A 20 -32.60 -28.12 -9.41
CA ASP A 20 -31.17 -28.19 -9.68
C ASP A 20 -30.66 -26.74 -9.73
N GLY A 21 -30.69 -26.08 -8.58
CA GLY A 21 -29.87 -24.93 -8.30
C GLY A 21 -28.50 -25.51 -8.01
N ASP A 22 -27.69 -25.61 -9.06
CA ASP A 22 -26.24 -25.50 -8.96
C ASP A 22 -25.99 -24.19 -8.19
N GLU A 23 -25.98 -24.32 -6.86
CA GLU A 23 -25.63 -23.26 -5.94
C GLU A 23 -24.18 -22.93 -6.29
N SER A 24 -24.04 -21.75 -6.89
CA SER A 24 -22.81 -21.04 -7.13
C SER A 24 -21.75 -21.34 -6.07
N ASP A 25 -20.88 -22.29 -6.40
CA ASP A 25 -19.62 -22.63 -5.71
C ASP A 25 -18.57 -21.52 -5.95
N PHE A 26 -19.00 -20.26 -5.85
CA PHE A 26 -18.25 -19.05 -6.21
C PHE A 26 -17.57 -18.38 -5.01
N ASP A 27 -17.51 -19.05 -3.86
CA ASP A 27 -16.88 -18.50 -2.65
C ASP A 27 -15.59 -19.23 -2.22
N GLU A 28 -15.15 -20.30 -2.91
CA GLU A 28 -14.05 -21.15 -2.42
C GLU A 28 -12.71 -21.10 -3.19
N ASP A 29 -12.58 -20.32 -4.28
CA ASP A 29 -11.30 -20.16 -4.99
C ASP A 29 -10.83 -18.70 -5.10
N MET A 30 -10.66 -18.04 -3.96
CA MET A 30 -9.65 -16.99 -3.90
C MET A 30 -8.29 -17.71 -3.88
N SER A 31 -7.67 -17.80 -5.05
CA SER A 31 -6.36 -18.41 -5.26
C SER A 31 -5.39 -17.96 -4.16
N ALA A 32 -4.51 -18.86 -3.71
CA ALA A 32 -3.43 -18.54 -2.78
C ALA A 32 -2.64 -17.29 -3.23
N ALA A 33 -2.56 -17.03 -4.54
CA ALA A 33 -1.99 -15.81 -5.09
C ALA A 33 -2.82 -14.53 -4.79
N GLU A 34 -4.15 -14.54 -4.92
CA GLU A 34 -4.98 -13.39 -4.55
C GLU A 34 -4.94 -13.10 -3.05
N ARG A 35 -4.88 -14.15 -2.23
CA ARG A 35 -4.75 -14.03 -0.79
C ARG A 35 -3.37 -13.51 -0.39
N ASP A 36 -2.29 -14.01 -1.00
CA ASP A 36 -0.94 -13.47 -0.84
C ASP A 36 -0.86 -12.00 -1.30
N LEU A 37 -1.44 -11.64 -2.45
CA LEU A 37 -1.48 -10.24 -2.92
C LEU A 37 -2.27 -9.33 -1.97
N ALA A 38 -3.37 -9.80 -1.39
CA ALA A 38 -4.19 -9.06 -0.43
C ALA A 38 -3.48 -8.89 0.91
N GLU A 39 -2.83 -9.94 1.41
CA GLU A 39 -1.99 -9.91 2.61
C GLU A 39 -0.79 -8.97 2.39
N ASP A 40 -0.18 -9.00 1.20
CA ASP A 40 0.91 -8.11 0.81
C ASP A 40 0.49 -6.64 0.82
N ALA A 41 -0.70 -6.36 0.32
CA ALA A 41 -1.27 -5.03 0.33
C ALA A 41 -1.65 -4.57 1.75
N GLN A 42 -2.10 -5.48 2.62
CA GLN A 42 -2.51 -5.14 3.98
C GLN A 42 -1.32 -4.75 4.86
N TRP A 43 -0.24 -5.53 4.87
CA TRP A 43 0.93 -5.19 5.70
C TRP A 43 1.61 -3.90 5.21
N LYS A 44 1.68 -3.69 3.89
CA LYS A 44 2.19 -2.43 3.30
C LYS A 44 1.38 -1.22 3.75
N ARG A 45 0.05 -1.33 3.75
CA ARG A 45 -0.86 -0.27 4.25
C ARG A 45 -0.67 0.00 5.74
N ILE A 46 -0.55 -1.05 6.56
CA ILE A 46 -0.32 -0.88 8.01
C ILE A 46 1.01 -0.21 8.28
N GLN A 47 2.07 -0.62 7.59
CA GLN A 47 3.39 -0.01 7.68
C GLN A 47 3.32 1.46 7.27
N GLN A 48 2.75 1.76 6.10
CA GLN A 48 2.56 3.13 5.62
C GLN A 48 1.79 3.98 6.63
N ASN A 49 0.65 3.50 7.15
CA ASN A 49 -0.15 4.23 8.13
C ASN A 49 0.62 4.49 9.43
N THR A 50 1.40 3.52 9.89
CA THR A 50 2.20 3.64 11.10
C THR A 50 3.31 4.67 10.93
N PHE A 51 4.06 4.60 9.82
CA PHE A 51 5.10 5.58 9.52
C PHE A 51 4.54 6.98 9.25
N THR A 52 3.40 7.09 8.56
CA THR A 52 2.73 8.37 8.32
C THR A 52 2.30 9.00 9.65
N ARG A 53 1.74 8.22 10.58
CA ARG A 53 1.38 8.73 11.91
C ARG A 53 2.62 9.16 12.69
N TRP A 54 3.64 8.32 12.75
CA TRP A 54 4.89 8.63 13.44
C TRP A 54 5.55 9.91 12.89
N ALA A 55 5.65 10.05 11.57
CA ALA A 55 6.19 11.26 10.95
C ALA A 55 5.33 12.50 11.26
N ASN A 56 4.00 12.36 11.25
CA ASN A 56 3.09 13.45 11.61
C ASN A 56 3.21 13.86 13.08
N GLU A 57 3.48 12.95 14.02
CA GLU A 57 3.72 13.31 15.42
C GLU A 57 4.92 14.25 15.57
N HIS A 58 6.02 13.96 14.87
CA HIS A 58 7.21 14.81 14.86
C HIS A 58 6.97 16.12 14.10
N LEU A 59 6.35 16.05 12.92
CA LEU A 59 6.08 17.23 12.09
C LEU A 59 5.04 18.19 12.68
N LYS A 60 4.20 17.72 13.61
CA LYS A 60 3.26 18.58 14.35
C LYS A 60 3.97 19.70 15.12
N THR A 61 5.18 19.44 15.63
CA THR A 61 5.98 20.42 16.39
C THR A 61 6.38 21.64 15.55
N VAL A 62 6.45 21.47 14.23
CA VAL A 62 6.82 22.50 13.24
C VAL A 62 5.63 22.92 12.38
N ASN A 63 4.40 22.55 12.79
CA ASN A 63 3.14 22.84 12.09
C ASN A 63 3.13 22.33 10.63
N ARG A 64 3.73 21.15 10.39
CA ARG A 64 3.66 20.44 9.11
C ARG A 64 2.86 19.15 9.25
N HIS A 65 2.26 18.72 8.15
CA HIS A 65 1.56 17.44 8.04
C HIS A 65 1.88 16.81 6.70
N ILE A 66 1.93 15.48 6.67
CA ILE A 66 2.07 14.67 5.47
C ILE A 66 0.85 13.75 5.34
N LEU A 67 0.37 13.60 4.11
CA LEU A 67 -0.77 12.74 3.77
C LEU A 67 -0.28 11.44 3.14
N ASN A 68 0.75 11.53 2.29
CA ASN A 68 1.33 10.38 1.62
C ASN A 68 2.85 10.42 1.77
N LEU A 69 3.36 9.49 2.57
CA LEU A 69 4.78 9.37 2.88
C LEU A 69 5.68 9.24 1.65
N GLU A 70 5.21 8.60 0.57
CA GLU A 70 5.99 8.44 -0.66
C GLU A 70 6.15 9.75 -1.43
N THR A 71 5.07 10.52 -1.57
CA THR A 71 5.09 11.76 -2.37
C THR A 71 5.58 12.95 -1.56
N ASP A 72 5.21 13.02 -0.29
CA ASP A 72 5.52 14.15 0.58
C ASP A 72 6.99 14.16 1.03
N LEU A 73 7.68 13.01 1.01
CA LEU A 73 9.12 12.96 1.27
C LEU A 73 9.97 13.07 0.00
N ALA A 74 9.37 12.96 -1.19
CA ALA A 74 10.09 12.93 -2.46
C ALA A 74 10.75 14.27 -2.84
N ASP A 75 10.31 15.38 -2.25
CA ASP A 75 10.91 16.70 -2.45
C ASP A 75 12.12 16.99 -1.54
N GLY A 76 12.33 16.12 -0.53
CA GLY A 76 13.37 16.21 0.48
C GLY A 76 13.11 17.26 1.57
N LEU A 77 12.11 18.13 1.45
CA LEU A 77 11.87 19.20 2.43
C LEU A 77 11.27 18.68 3.72
N ASN A 78 10.25 17.83 3.62
CA ASN A 78 9.63 17.21 4.78
C ASN A 78 10.60 16.21 5.43
N LEU A 79 11.44 15.53 4.63
CA LEU A 79 12.50 14.66 5.15
C LEU A 79 13.53 15.45 5.98
N ILE A 80 14.04 16.55 5.45
CA ILE A 80 14.97 17.43 6.19
C ILE A 80 14.33 17.90 7.50
N THR A 81 13.10 18.41 7.42
CA THR A 81 12.40 18.93 8.60
C THR A 81 12.21 17.84 9.66
N LEU A 82 11.84 16.64 9.24
CA LEU A 82 11.68 15.49 10.12
C LEU A 82 13.01 15.13 10.82
N ILE A 83 14.12 15.12 10.09
CA ILE A 83 15.45 14.86 10.65
C ILE A 83 15.86 15.98 11.61
N GLU A 84 15.56 17.24 11.32
CA GLU A 84 15.85 18.36 12.23
C GLU A 84 15.11 18.21 13.57
N VAL A 85 13.85 17.80 13.53
CA VAL A 85 13.05 17.54 14.74
C VAL A 85 13.59 16.34 15.52
N LEU A 86 13.97 15.26 14.84
CA LEU A 86 14.47 14.04 15.47
C LEU A 86 15.87 14.20 16.07
N SER A 87 16.78 14.84 15.34
CA SER A 87 18.16 15.07 15.79
C SER A 87 18.28 16.27 16.73
N GLY A 88 17.27 17.15 16.76
CA GLY A 88 17.32 18.42 17.47
C GLY A 88 18.36 19.41 16.92
N LYS A 89 18.97 19.11 15.78
CA LYS A 89 20.02 19.89 15.12
C LYS A 89 19.48 20.48 13.82
N LYS A 90 19.97 21.66 13.44
CA LYS A 90 19.63 22.27 12.16
C LYS A 90 20.49 21.68 11.05
N LEU A 91 19.86 21.26 9.97
CA LEU A 91 20.56 20.74 8.80
C LEU A 91 21.22 21.88 8.00
N PRO A 92 22.33 21.61 7.31
CA PRO A 92 23.00 22.59 6.47
C PRO A 92 22.11 23.07 5.30
N LYS A 93 22.56 24.13 4.62
CA LYS A 93 21.83 24.86 3.56
C LYS A 93 21.18 23.90 2.55
N HIS A 94 19.84 23.92 2.50
CA HIS A 94 19.04 23.15 1.55
C HIS A 94 18.15 24.06 0.68
N ASN A 95 17.69 23.53 -0.46
CA ASN A 95 16.85 24.25 -1.41
C ASN A 95 15.40 24.31 -0.92
N LYS A 96 14.96 25.47 -0.41
CA LYS A 96 13.61 25.69 0.14
C LYS A 96 12.46 25.64 -0.88
N LYS A 97 12.79 25.75 -2.18
CA LYS A 97 11.82 25.70 -3.30
C LYS A 97 12.41 24.86 -4.44
N PRO A 98 12.38 23.53 -4.35
CA PRO A 98 12.89 22.69 -5.41
C PRO A 98 11.91 22.67 -6.59
N ASN A 99 12.27 23.33 -7.69
CA ASN A 99 11.52 23.28 -8.95
C ASN A 99 11.95 22.09 -9.83
N PHE A 100 13.23 21.74 -9.78
CA PHE A 100 13.79 20.68 -10.61
C PHE A 100 14.02 19.40 -9.81
N ARG A 101 13.92 18.26 -10.50
CA ARG A 101 14.21 16.94 -9.90
C ARG A 101 15.62 16.87 -9.30
N SER A 102 16.60 17.51 -9.94
CA SER A 102 17.96 17.62 -9.41
C SER A 102 18.00 18.29 -8.04
N GLN A 103 17.25 19.37 -7.84
CA GLN A 103 17.18 20.09 -6.56
C GLN A 103 16.49 19.26 -5.47
N LYS A 104 15.46 18.48 -5.83
CA LYS A 104 14.80 17.54 -4.90
C LYS A 104 15.79 16.45 -4.44
N LEU A 105 16.51 15.85 -5.39
CA LEU A 105 17.52 14.85 -5.10
C LEU A 105 18.68 15.38 -4.26
N GLU A 106 19.08 16.64 -4.48
CA GLU A 106 20.09 17.31 -3.68
C GLU A 106 19.64 17.48 -2.22
N ASN A 107 18.40 17.92 -1.99
CA ASN A 107 17.81 18.00 -0.64
C ASN A 107 17.82 16.65 0.07
N VAL A 108 17.37 15.60 -0.61
CA VAL A 108 17.38 14.23 -0.06
C VAL A 108 18.82 13.78 0.23
N SER A 109 19.75 14.01 -0.69
CA SER A 109 21.16 13.67 -0.50
C SER A 109 21.77 14.35 0.72
N VAL A 110 21.45 15.63 0.96
CA VAL A 110 21.91 16.36 2.14
C VAL A 110 21.37 15.75 3.43
N ALA A 111 20.07 15.42 3.45
CA ALA A 111 19.44 14.74 4.57
C ALA A 111 20.09 13.38 4.89
N LEU A 112 20.33 12.56 3.87
CA LEU A 112 20.95 11.24 4.04
C LEU A 112 22.41 11.34 4.51
N LYS A 113 23.18 12.29 3.96
CA LYS A 113 24.56 12.54 4.41
C LYS A 113 24.62 12.96 5.87
N PHE A 114 23.70 13.80 6.31
CA PHE A 114 23.61 14.23 7.71
C PHE A 114 23.33 13.02 8.63
N LEU A 115 22.39 12.16 8.27
CA LEU A 115 22.10 10.96 9.05
C LEU A 115 23.30 10.01 9.16
N GLU A 116 24.07 9.84 8.08
CA GLU A 116 25.25 8.99 8.06
C GLU A 116 26.42 9.58 8.85
N GLN A 117 26.67 10.89 8.70
CA GLN A 117 27.85 11.57 9.26
C GLN A 117 27.64 12.07 10.69
N ASP A 118 26.51 12.72 10.99
CA ASP A 118 26.25 13.37 12.27
C ASP A 118 25.61 12.45 13.31
N GLU A 119 24.78 11.50 12.85
CA GLU A 119 24.06 10.56 13.74
C GLU A 119 24.60 9.12 13.65
N GLY A 120 25.50 8.82 12.70
CA GLY A 120 26.10 7.49 12.54
C GLY A 120 25.10 6.40 12.15
N ILE A 121 23.95 6.78 11.59
CA ILE A 121 22.87 5.85 11.25
C ILE A 121 23.24 5.19 9.91
N ARG A 122 23.45 3.87 9.94
CA ARG A 122 23.63 3.08 8.71
C ARG A 122 22.32 3.02 7.94
N ILE A 123 22.27 3.75 6.84
CA ILE A 123 21.16 3.70 5.90
C ILE A 123 21.33 2.46 5.02
N VAL A 124 20.66 1.36 5.37
CA VAL A 124 20.69 0.10 4.61
C VAL A 124 19.47 0.04 3.70
N ASN A 125 19.65 -0.33 2.42
CA ASN A 125 18.61 -0.47 1.40
C ASN A 125 17.84 0.80 0.99
N ILE A 126 18.35 2.01 1.28
CA ILE A 126 17.82 3.26 0.71
C ILE A 126 18.90 3.81 -0.23
N GLY A 127 18.70 3.62 -1.54
CA GLY A 127 19.70 3.92 -2.56
C GLY A 127 19.13 4.63 -3.78
N GLU A 128 20.00 5.41 -4.43
CA GLU A 128 19.76 6.15 -5.66
C GLU A 128 19.15 5.26 -6.75
N CYS A 129 17.92 5.60 -7.17
CA CYS A 129 17.31 5.04 -8.37
C CYS A 129 18.20 5.44 -9.56
N LYS A 130 19.14 4.56 -9.94
CA LYS A 130 19.95 4.73 -11.13
C LYS A 130 18.99 4.83 -12.30
N GLN A 131 18.87 6.03 -12.85
CA GLN A 131 18.30 6.20 -14.18
C GLN A 131 19.19 5.41 -15.11
N SER A 132 18.71 4.24 -15.53
CA SER A 132 19.27 3.52 -16.66
C SER A 132 19.17 4.45 -17.85
N GLY A 133 20.30 5.09 -18.20
CA GLY A 133 20.45 5.74 -19.48
C GLY A 133 20.32 4.68 -20.56
N THR A 134 19.17 4.65 -21.21
CA THR A 134 19.02 4.02 -22.52
C THR A 134 19.92 4.80 -23.47
N LYS A 135 20.98 4.12 -23.92
CA LYS A 135 21.70 4.50 -25.15
C LYS A 135 20.81 4.27 -26.36
#